data_AF-A0A2E5I7R6-F1
#
_entry.id   AF-A0A2E5I7R6-F1
#
_cell.length_a   1.000
_cell.length_b   1.000
_cell.length_c   1.000
_cell.angle_alpha   90.00
_cell.angle_beta   90.00
_cell.angle_gamma   90.00
#
_symmetry.space_group_name_H-M   'P 1'
#
loop_
_entity.id
_entity.type
_entity.pdbx_description
1 polymer ?
#
loop_
_entity_poly.entity_id
_entity_poly.type
_entity_poly.pdbx_seq_one_letter_code
_entity_poly.pdbx_strand_id
1 'polypeptide(L)'
;MEAPSTETIYQEFKDAGLIVLGAGSDWGQPYSCRQWATKFELTYPLIDDSNYNLFYEFAWDGSSQPGVQYYVPMNIILDHNMVIQYRAYGFSETAIKKKIKELIEVIPTASIEHDIPPRLQPSAITIFDAYPNPFNGVTKFSFFISEGILADVIVYNTMGEEVAGLAYSKHFDTGTHSFSWKAEGIPSGLYIIRVKTSQSFASTKVIFLK
;
A
#
# COMPACT_ATOMS: atom_id res chain seq x y z
N MET A 1 -22.14 8.71 25.10
CA MET A 1 -20.81 8.06 25.24
C MET A 1 -20.45 7.52 23.89
N GLU A 2 -19.29 7.91 23.37
CA GLU A 2 -18.83 7.61 22.00
C GLU A 2 -18.47 6.13 21.82
N ALA A 3 -17.66 5.56 22.73
CA ALA A 3 -17.06 4.24 22.54
C ALA A 3 -18.05 3.11 22.14
N PRO A 4 -19.20 2.92 22.82
CA PRO A 4 -20.15 1.88 22.40
C PRO A 4 -20.77 2.17 21.02
N SER A 5 -20.99 3.44 20.66
CA SER A 5 -21.47 3.82 19.33
C SER A 5 -20.41 3.57 18.25
N THR A 6 -19.13 3.85 18.52
CA THR A 6 -18.03 3.54 17.58
C THR A 6 -17.85 2.03 17.38
N GLU A 7 -18.04 1.23 18.43
CA GLU A 7 -18.03 -0.23 18.31
C GLU A 7 -19.21 -0.69 17.44
N THR A 8 -20.39 -0.10 17.62
CA THR A 8 -21.56 -0.40 16.78
C THR A 8 -21.31 -0.07 15.31
N ILE A 9 -20.73 1.10 15.03
CA ILE A 9 -20.33 1.50 13.67
C ILE A 9 -19.30 0.51 13.11
N TYR A 10 -18.27 0.15 13.89
CA TYR A 10 -17.27 -0.79 13.46
C TYR A 10 -17.89 -2.14 13.09
N GLN A 11 -18.72 -2.71 13.95
CA GLN A 11 -19.40 -3.97 13.67
C GLN A 11 -20.33 -3.90 12.45
N GLU A 12 -20.97 -2.75 12.20
CA GLU A 12 -21.85 -2.55 11.04
C GLU A 12 -21.09 -2.56 9.71
N PHE A 13 -19.87 -2.00 9.66
CA PHE A 13 -19.14 -1.79 8.40
C PHE A 13 -17.81 -2.54 8.27
N LYS A 14 -17.38 -3.32 9.27
CA LYS A 14 -16.12 -4.07 9.22
C LYS A 14 -16.02 -4.99 8.01
N ASP A 15 -17.12 -5.64 7.64
CA ASP A 15 -17.18 -6.58 6.51
C ASP A 15 -17.19 -5.85 5.16
N ALA A 16 -17.54 -4.56 5.16
CA ALA A 16 -17.40 -3.66 4.03
C ALA A 16 -15.99 -3.02 3.96
N GLY A 17 -15.05 -3.44 4.81
CA GLY A 17 -13.67 -2.99 4.81
C GLY A 17 -13.36 -1.81 5.72
N LEU A 18 -14.30 -1.38 6.58
CA LEU A 18 -14.01 -0.32 7.55
C LEU A 18 -12.99 -0.79 8.60
N ILE A 19 -11.91 -0.02 8.75
CA ILE A 19 -10.96 -0.14 9.85
C ILE A 19 -11.18 1.05 10.79
N VAL A 20 -11.30 0.76 12.09
CA VAL A 20 -11.40 1.79 13.13
C VAL A 20 -10.15 1.73 14.02
N LEU A 21 -9.60 2.90 14.32
CA LEU A 21 -8.54 3.07 15.31
C LEU A 21 -9.00 4.15 16.27
N GLY A 22 -9.11 3.81 17.56
CA GLY A 22 -9.32 4.80 18.60
C GLY A 22 -7.97 5.31 19.09
N ALA A 23 -7.90 6.58 19.48
CA ALA A 23 -6.76 7.11 20.22
C ALA A 23 -7.30 7.92 21.41
N GLY A 24 -6.72 7.68 22.59
CA GLY A 24 -7.08 8.40 23.79
C GLY A 24 -5.88 8.55 24.70
N SER A 25 -5.88 9.60 25.51
CA SER A 25 -4.95 9.75 26.62
C SER A 25 -5.66 9.35 27.92
N ASP A 26 -4.92 8.99 28.95
CA ASP A 26 -5.49 8.70 30.27
C ASP A 26 -5.71 10.01 31.05
N TRP A 27 -6.93 10.53 31.02
CA TRP A 27 -7.34 11.71 31.78
C TRP A 27 -7.81 11.36 33.20
N GLY A 28 -7.71 10.08 33.61
CA GLY A 28 -8.03 9.62 34.95
C GLY A 28 -9.49 9.70 35.36
N GLN A 29 -10.45 9.90 34.43
CA GLN A 29 -11.89 9.96 34.72
C GLN A 29 -12.76 9.52 33.53
N PRO A 30 -13.71 8.58 33.66
CA PRO A 30 -13.86 7.55 34.71
C PRO A 30 -13.05 6.26 34.44
N TYR A 31 -12.35 6.15 33.30
CA TYR A 31 -11.59 4.96 32.91
C TYR A 31 -10.29 5.37 32.19
N SER A 32 -9.20 4.64 32.43
CA SER A 32 -8.00 4.66 31.58
C SER A 32 -8.32 4.13 30.18
N CYS A 33 -7.47 4.40 29.18
CA CYS A 33 -7.63 3.86 27.82
C CYS A 33 -7.79 2.34 27.83
N ARG A 34 -6.96 1.63 28.61
CA ARG A 34 -7.08 0.17 28.74
C ARG A 34 -8.42 -0.26 29.33
N GLN A 35 -8.92 0.47 30.32
CA GLN A 35 -10.22 0.18 30.94
C GLN A 35 -11.38 0.47 29.99
N TRP A 36 -11.30 1.51 29.14
CA TRP A 36 -12.29 1.78 28.10
C TRP A 36 -12.47 0.59 27.16
N ALA A 37 -11.37 0.02 26.65
CA ALA A 37 -11.43 -1.15 25.78
C ALA A 37 -12.17 -2.32 26.43
N THR A 38 -11.84 -2.63 27.69
CA THR A 38 -12.49 -3.74 28.42
C THR A 38 -13.92 -3.44 28.85
N LYS A 39 -14.23 -2.19 29.21
CA LYS A 39 -15.54 -1.81 29.77
C LYS A 39 -16.63 -1.80 28.72
N PHE A 40 -16.29 -1.41 27.50
CA PHE A 40 -17.21 -1.32 26.37
C PHE A 40 -17.01 -2.44 25.35
N GLU A 41 -16.19 -3.43 25.69
CA GLU A 41 -15.91 -4.61 24.86
C GLU A 41 -15.48 -4.23 23.43
N LEU A 42 -14.63 -3.18 23.33
CA LEU A 42 -14.17 -2.68 22.04
C LEU A 42 -13.31 -3.74 21.36
N THR A 43 -13.61 -4.02 20.10
CA THR A 43 -12.89 -5.04 19.32
C THR A 43 -11.90 -4.46 18.32
N TYR A 44 -12.00 -3.15 18.06
CA TYR A 44 -11.02 -2.41 17.28
C TYR A 44 -9.85 -1.91 18.17
N PRO A 45 -8.65 -1.67 17.62
CA PRO A 45 -7.50 -1.21 18.40
C PRO A 45 -7.69 0.19 19.01
N LEU A 46 -7.32 0.33 20.29
CA LEU A 46 -7.26 1.60 21.00
C LEU A 46 -5.80 1.95 21.34
N ILE A 47 -5.33 3.07 20.80
CA ILE A 47 -3.98 3.60 21.00
C ILE A 47 -3.96 4.45 22.28
N ASP A 48 -2.99 4.17 23.14
CA ASP A 48 -2.67 4.98 24.31
C ASP A 48 -1.77 6.15 23.90
N ASP A 49 -2.35 7.34 23.90
CA ASP A 49 -1.71 8.60 23.52
C ASP A 49 -1.19 9.40 24.73
N SER A 50 -1.10 8.79 25.91
CA SER A 50 -0.70 9.50 27.13
C SER A 50 0.71 10.12 27.05
N ASN A 51 1.57 9.64 26.14
CA ASN A 51 2.95 10.09 25.97
C ASN A 51 3.29 10.64 24.58
N TYR A 52 2.37 10.64 23.61
CA TYR A 52 2.71 10.83 22.19
C TYR A 52 1.97 11.97 21.48
N ASN A 53 1.04 12.64 22.17
CA ASN A 53 0.36 13.86 21.75
C ASN A 53 -0.21 13.81 20.31
N LEU A 54 -0.66 12.62 19.88
CA LEU A 54 -1.26 12.37 18.56
C LEU A 54 -2.45 13.29 18.30
N PHE A 55 -3.16 13.72 19.34
CA PHE A 55 -4.18 14.75 19.20
C PHE A 55 -3.63 16.03 18.53
N TYR A 56 -2.44 16.51 18.89
CA TYR A 56 -1.88 17.71 18.25
C TYR A 56 -1.35 17.45 16.85
N GLU A 57 -0.94 16.24 16.54
CA GLU A 57 -0.45 15.89 15.20
C GLU A 57 -1.61 15.74 14.19
N PHE A 58 -2.72 15.13 14.62
CA PHE A 58 -3.81 14.75 13.70
C PHE A 58 -5.11 15.54 13.90
N ALA A 59 -5.40 15.98 15.12
CA ALA A 59 -6.67 16.60 15.49
C ALA A 59 -6.58 18.11 15.73
N TRP A 60 -5.39 18.68 15.85
CA TRP A 60 -5.20 20.13 15.93
C TRP A 60 -5.20 20.76 14.54
N ASP A 61 -5.84 21.92 14.38
CA ASP A 61 -5.94 22.66 13.11
C ASP A 61 -5.15 23.98 13.13
N GLY A 62 -4.30 24.22 14.13
CA GLY A 62 -3.54 25.46 14.25
C GLY A 62 -4.33 26.63 14.82
N SER A 63 -5.64 26.51 15.04
CA SER A 63 -6.46 27.63 15.49
C SER A 63 -6.42 27.80 17.02
N SER A 64 -5.57 28.71 17.48
CA SER A 64 -5.64 29.25 18.83
C SER A 64 -6.72 30.34 18.87
N GLN A 65 -8.00 29.95 18.89
CA GLN A 65 -9.09 30.90 19.10
C GLN A 65 -9.41 31.03 20.61
N PRO A 66 -9.28 32.22 21.20
CA PRO A 66 -9.68 32.45 22.58
C PRO A 66 -11.16 32.14 22.77
N GLY A 67 -11.48 31.22 23.69
CA GLY A 67 -12.87 30.86 24.03
C GLY A 67 -13.48 29.71 23.25
N VAL A 68 -12.76 29.09 22.31
CA VAL A 68 -13.20 27.83 21.69
C VAL A 68 -12.79 26.67 22.60
N GLN A 69 -13.77 26.07 23.26
CA GLN A 69 -13.57 24.82 24.00
C GLN A 69 -13.32 23.70 22.99
N TYR A 70 -12.14 23.07 23.03
CA TYR A 70 -11.82 21.94 22.18
C TYR A 70 -12.72 20.76 22.57
N TYR A 71 -13.64 20.38 21.68
CA TYR A 71 -14.57 19.28 21.94
C TYR A 71 -13.93 17.97 21.51
N VAL A 72 -13.51 17.18 22.50
CA VAL A 72 -13.29 15.74 22.31
C VAL A 72 -14.66 15.04 22.21
N PRO A 73 -14.82 14.02 21.35
CA PRO A 73 -13.80 13.46 20.46
C PRO A 73 -13.60 14.23 19.14
N MET A 74 -12.45 14.01 18.49
CA MET A 74 -12.22 14.35 17.08
C MET A 74 -12.44 13.09 16.24
N ASN A 75 -13.23 13.20 15.18
CA ASN A 75 -13.52 12.10 14.26
C ASN A 75 -12.95 12.40 12.89
N ILE A 76 -12.08 11.51 12.39
CA ILE A 76 -11.46 11.60 11.05
C ILE A 76 -11.82 10.34 10.28
N ILE A 77 -12.26 10.49 9.03
CA ILE A 77 -12.52 9.37 8.12
C ILE A 77 -11.65 9.56 6.88
N LEU A 78 -10.83 8.56 6.60
CA LEU A 78 -10.02 8.47 5.38
C LEU A 78 -10.72 7.53 4.39
N ASP A 79 -10.61 7.82 3.10
CA ASP A 79 -10.96 6.85 2.06
C ASP A 79 -9.82 5.84 1.79
N HIS A 80 -10.06 4.91 0.86
CA HIS A 80 -9.09 3.89 0.45
C HIS A 80 -7.82 4.44 -0.21
N ASN A 81 -7.80 5.72 -0.59
CA ASN A 81 -6.62 6.42 -1.12
C ASN A 81 -5.90 7.22 -0.03
N MET A 82 -6.25 7.01 1.25
CA MET A 82 -5.69 7.71 2.41
C MET A 82 -5.96 9.22 2.41
N VAL A 83 -7.04 9.67 1.77
CA VAL A 83 -7.45 11.09 1.74
C VAL A 83 -8.50 11.36 2.82
N ILE A 84 -8.35 12.47 3.55
CA ILE A 84 -9.34 12.90 4.55
C ILE A 84 -10.64 13.31 3.85
N GLN A 85 -11.71 12.57 4.13
CA GLN A 85 -13.05 12.83 3.59
C GLN A 85 -13.99 13.44 4.62
N TYR A 86 -13.69 13.26 5.90
CA TYR A 86 -14.45 13.83 7.00
C TYR A 86 -13.55 14.13 8.18
N ARG A 87 -13.79 15.29 8.79
CA ARG A 87 -13.11 15.76 9.98
C ARG A 87 -14.08 16.63 10.78
N ALA A 88 -14.40 16.24 12.00
CA ALA A 88 -15.30 17.02 12.85
C ALA A 88 -15.01 16.81 14.35
N TYR A 89 -15.13 17.90 15.10
CA TYR A 89 -15.18 17.87 16.56
C TYR A 89 -16.55 17.41 17.05
N GLY A 90 -16.57 16.76 18.21
CA GLY A 90 -17.76 16.13 18.77
C GLY A 90 -18.14 14.83 18.05
N PHE A 91 -19.15 14.15 18.59
CA PHE A 91 -19.58 12.86 18.06
C PHE A 91 -21.02 12.93 17.53
N SER A 92 -21.19 12.64 16.23
CA SER A 92 -22.49 12.52 15.59
C SER A 92 -22.56 11.20 14.82
N GLU A 93 -23.20 10.21 15.44
CA GLU A 93 -23.32 8.86 14.86
C GLU A 93 -23.95 8.91 13.46
N THR A 94 -25.01 9.71 13.29
CA THR A 94 -25.71 9.88 12.01
C THR A 94 -24.79 10.45 10.92
N ALA A 95 -23.98 11.47 11.24
CA ALA A 95 -23.08 12.07 10.27
C ALA A 95 -21.95 11.12 9.88
N ILE A 96 -21.37 10.42 10.85
CA ILE A 96 -20.31 9.43 10.64
C ILE A 96 -20.82 8.28 9.78
N LYS A 97 -21.96 7.67 10.15
CA LYS A 97 -22.57 6.57 9.37
C LYS A 97 -22.92 7.00 7.97
N LYS A 98 -23.52 8.18 7.80
CA LYS A 98 -23.84 8.72 6.47
C LYS A 98 -22.58 8.81 5.61
N LYS A 99 -21.50 9.37 6.16
CA LYS A 99 -20.25 9.51 5.42
C LYS A 99 -19.60 8.18 5.08
N ILE A 100 -19.59 7.23 6.01
CA ILE A 100 -19.08 5.87 5.75
C ILE A 100 -19.86 5.22 4.61
N LYS A 101 -21.20 5.31 4.62
CA LYS A 101 -22.05 4.80 3.53
C LYS A 101 -21.75 5.46 2.19
N GLU A 102 -21.66 6.79 2.15
CA GLU A 102 -21.28 7.52 0.94
C GLU A 102 -19.93 7.05 0.39
N LEU A 103 -18.94 6.85 1.27
CA LEU A 103 -17.63 6.36 0.87
C LEU A 103 -17.65 4.91 0.40
N ILE A 104 -18.40 4.03 1.05
CA ILE A 104 -18.54 2.63 0.65
C ILE A 104 -19.27 2.50 -0.69
N GLU A 105 -20.28 3.33 -0.96
CA GLU A 105 -20.99 3.34 -2.24
C GLU A 105 -20.10 3.75 -3.42
N VAL A 106 -19.10 4.60 -3.18
CA VAL A 106 -18.13 5.03 -4.19
C VAL A 106 -16.82 4.23 -4.16
N ILE A 107 -16.60 3.38 -3.15
CA ILE A 107 -15.59 2.33 -3.26
C ILE A 107 -16.04 1.51 -4.46
N PRO A 108 -15.20 1.36 -5.49
CA PRO A 108 -15.54 0.47 -6.58
C PRO A 108 -15.85 -0.87 -5.92
N THR A 109 -17.11 -1.29 -5.98
CA THR A 109 -17.48 -2.64 -5.58
C THR A 109 -16.43 -3.49 -6.26
N ALA A 110 -15.70 -4.31 -5.51
CA ALA A 110 -15.01 -5.45 -6.09
C ALA A 110 -16.12 -6.39 -6.58
N SER A 111 -16.88 -5.91 -7.57
CA SER A 111 -17.74 -6.69 -8.40
C SER A 111 -16.79 -7.72 -8.97
N ILE A 112 -17.11 -8.99 -8.79
CA ILE A 112 -16.70 -10.00 -9.77
C ILE A 112 -17.56 -9.79 -11.05
N GLU A 113 -17.75 -8.54 -11.44
CA GLU A 113 -18.00 -8.18 -12.81
C GLU A 113 -16.65 -7.65 -13.28
N HIS A 114 -16.18 -8.19 -14.39
CA HIS A 114 -15.00 -7.72 -15.10
C HIS A 114 -15.09 -6.21 -15.33
N ASP A 115 -14.71 -5.42 -14.34
CA ASP A 115 -14.29 -4.05 -14.55
C ASP A 115 -13.00 -4.23 -15.34
N ILE A 116 -13.10 -4.09 -16.66
CA ILE A 116 -11.93 -4.05 -17.52
C ILE A 116 -11.16 -2.84 -17.00
N PRO A 117 -10.07 -3.01 -16.23
CA PRO A 117 -9.25 -1.87 -15.81
C PRO A 117 -8.90 -1.09 -17.08
N PRO A 118 -8.69 0.23 -17.06
CA PRO A 118 -8.40 1.02 -18.27
C PRO A 118 -7.29 0.30 -19.01
N ARG A 119 -7.66 -0.46 -20.05
CA ARG A 119 -7.00 -1.70 -20.49
C ARG A 119 -5.77 -2.01 -19.63
N LEU A 120 -5.85 -2.88 -18.60
CA LEU A 120 -4.64 -3.66 -18.25
C LEU A 120 -4.34 -4.38 -19.55
N GLN A 121 -3.55 -3.73 -20.40
CA GLN A 121 -2.85 -4.40 -21.46
C GLN A 121 -2.21 -5.59 -20.75
N PRO A 122 -2.32 -6.82 -21.30
CA PRO A 122 -1.48 -7.90 -20.84
C PRO A 122 -0.10 -7.30 -20.60
N SER A 123 0.47 -7.45 -19.40
CA SER A 123 1.74 -6.83 -19.04
C SER A 123 2.65 -6.90 -20.26
N ALA A 124 2.96 -5.74 -20.86
CA ALA A 124 3.54 -5.68 -22.21
C ALA A 124 4.83 -6.51 -22.31
N ILE A 125 5.37 -6.84 -21.14
CA ILE A 125 6.48 -7.74 -20.90
C ILE A 125 6.04 -8.86 -19.95
N THR A 126 6.33 -10.10 -20.30
CA THR A 126 6.33 -11.25 -19.38
C THR A 126 7.73 -11.82 -19.31
N ILE A 127 8.36 -11.90 -18.13
CA ILE A 127 9.68 -12.52 -17.96
C ILE A 127 9.53 -13.96 -17.49
N PHE A 128 10.26 -14.87 -18.12
CA PHE A 128 10.32 -16.27 -17.73
C PHE A 128 11.50 -16.52 -16.80
N ASP A 129 11.43 -17.59 -16.02
CA ASP A 129 12.49 -17.96 -15.09
C ASP A 129 13.83 -18.14 -15.80
N ALA A 130 14.88 -17.65 -15.15
CA ALA A 130 16.23 -17.86 -15.63
C ALA A 130 16.67 -19.29 -15.28
N TYR A 131 17.33 -19.97 -16.22
CA TYR A 131 17.90 -21.29 -16.00
C TYR A 131 19.35 -21.36 -16.52
N PRO A 132 20.30 -21.89 -15.72
CA PRO A 132 20.13 -22.32 -14.33
C PRO A 132 19.86 -21.16 -13.35
N ASN A 133 19.23 -21.44 -12.20
CA ASN A 133 19.09 -20.52 -11.07
C ASN A 133 18.86 -21.33 -9.77
N PRO A 134 19.79 -21.34 -8.79
CA PRO A 134 21.07 -20.63 -8.79
C PRO A 134 21.99 -21.04 -9.94
N PHE A 135 22.84 -20.14 -10.41
CA PHE A 135 23.76 -20.38 -11.54
C PHE A 135 25.22 -20.20 -11.16
N ASN A 136 26.11 -20.89 -11.87
CA ASN A 136 27.55 -20.66 -11.82
C ASN A 136 28.04 -20.16 -13.18
N GLY A 137 28.39 -18.88 -13.24
CA GLY A 137 29.01 -18.22 -14.38
C GLY A 137 28.03 -17.69 -15.42
N VAL A 138 27.08 -18.51 -15.89
CA VAL A 138 26.10 -18.10 -16.90
C VAL A 138 24.68 -18.57 -16.58
N THR A 139 23.70 -17.70 -16.81
CA THR A 139 22.27 -18.06 -16.84
C THR A 139 21.62 -17.56 -18.11
N LYS A 140 20.54 -18.21 -18.53
CA LYS A 140 19.71 -17.79 -19.66
C LYS A 140 18.32 -17.49 -19.18
N PHE A 141 17.73 -16.42 -19.68
CA PHE A 141 16.34 -16.07 -19.42
C PHE A 141 15.70 -15.60 -20.72
N SER A 142 14.38 -15.66 -20.75
CA SER A 142 13.59 -15.19 -21.87
C SER A 142 12.53 -14.23 -21.37
N PHE A 143 12.06 -13.35 -22.24
CA PHE A 143 10.89 -12.54 -21.98
C PHE A 143 10.04 -12.42 -23.25
N PHE A 144 8.73 -12.36 -23.08
CA PHE A 144 7.77 -12.12 -24.13
C PHE A 144 7.38 -10.64 -24.16
N ILE A 145 7.34 -10.04 -25.35
CA ILE A 145 6.80 -8.71 -25.60
C ILE A 145 5.53 -8.83 -26.45
N SER A 146 4.44 -8.18 -26.02
CA SER A 146 3.15 -8.27 -26.73
C SER A 146 3.06 -7.41 -27.99
N GLU A 147 3.79 -6.29 -28.06
CA GLU A 147 3.79 -5.33 -29.16
C GLU A 147 5.19 -4.80 -29.45
N GLY A 148 5.49 -4.49 -30.72
CA GLY A 148 6.82 -3.98 -31.10
C GLY A 148 7.16 -2.68 -30.36
N ILE A 149 8.20 -2.68 -29.53
CA ILE A 149 8.53 -1.56 -28.64
C ILE A 149 10.03 -1.48 -28.31
N LEU A 150 10.50 -0.29 -27.94
CA LEU A 150 11.82 -0.08 -27.36
C LEU A 150 11.86 -0.56 -25.90
N ALA A 151 12.87 -1.36 -25.56
CA ALA A 151 13.11 -1.81 -24.20
C ALA A 151 14.58 -1.79 -23.80
N ASP A 152 14.81 -1.59 -22.50
CA ASP A 152 16.08 -1.81 -21.81
C ASP A 152 16.05 -3.16 -21.10
N VAL A 153 17.16 -3.89 -21.13
CA VAL A 153 17.36 -5.16 -20.41
C VAL A 153 18.60 -5.00 -19.54
N ILE A 154 18.40 -4.85 -18.24
CA ILE A 154 19.44 -4.42 -17.29
C ILE A 154 19.45 -5.36 -16.09
N VAL A 155 20.64 -5.60 -15.53
CA VAL A 155 20.86 -6.37 -14.31
C VAL A 155 21.33 -5.45 -13.21
N TYR A 156 20.68 -5.55 -12.05
CA TYR A 156 20.96 -4.75 -10.86
C TYR A 156 21.41 -5.62 -9.68
N ASN A 157 22.21 -5.05 -8.79
CA ASN A 157 22.46 -5.62 -7.46
C ASN A 157 21.33 -5.23 -6.46
N THR A 158 21.43 -5.69 -5.21
CA THR A 158 20.44 -5.39 -4.16
C THR A 158 20.40 -3.94 -3.70
N MET A 159 21.44 -3.16 -3.99
CA MET A 159 21.49 -1.71 -3.73
C MET A 159 20.85 -0.91 -4.87
N GLY A 160 20.40 -1.58 -5.94
CA GLY A 160 19.83 -0.93 -7.12
C GLY A 160 20.87 -0.39 -8.11
N GLU A 161 22.15 -0.70 -7.90
CA GLU A 161 23.21 -0.32 -8.83
C GLU A 161 23.17 -1.24 -10.05
N GLU A 162 23.34 -0.65 -11.23
CA GLU A 162 23.43 -1.37 -12.48
C GLU A 162 24.78 -2.09 -12.57
N VAL A 163 24.75 -3.42 -12.68
CA VAL A 163 25.95 -4.25 -12.78
C VAL A 163 26.19 -4.78 -14.19
N ALA A 164 25.15 -4.79 -15.05
CA ALA A 164 25.28 -5.12 -16.46
C ALA A 164 24.07 -4.60 -17.27
N GLY A 165 24.32 -3.97 -18.42
CA GLY A 165 23.29 -3.73 -19.43
C GLY A 165 23.40 -4.73 -20.57
N LEU A 166 22.35 -5.51 -20.79
CA LEU A 166 22.28 -6.51 -21.86
C LEU A 166 21.71 -5.91 -23.16
N ALA A 167 20.86 -4.90 -23.04
CA ALA A 167 20.37 -4.08 -24.15
C ALA A 167 19.90 -2.72 -23.62
N TYR A 168 20.15 -1.65 -24.37
CA TYR A 168 19.63 -0.31 -24.08
C TYR A 168 18.86 0.22 -25.28
N SER A 169 17.63 0.68 -25.03
CA SER A 169 16.73 1.27 -26.02
C SER A 169 16.68 0.45 -27.31
N LYS A 170 16.64 -0.88 -27.16
CA LYS A 170 16.62 -1.81 -28.30
C LYS A 170 15.17 -2.03 -28.71
N HIS A 171 14.90 -1.95 -30.01
CA HIS A 171 13.60 -2.35 -30.55
C HIS A 171 13.46 -3.86 -30.53
N PHE A 172 12.36 -4.34 -29.94
CA PHE A 172 11.98 -5.73 -29.94
C PHE A 172 10.65 -5.87 -30.65
N ASP A 173 10.57 -6.79 -31.61
CA ASP A 173 9.30 -7.17 -32.22
C ASP A 173 8.45 -7.96 -31.23
N THR A 174 7.15 -8.07 -31.51
CA THR A 174 6.26 -8.95 -30.74
C THR A 174 6.77 -10.39 -30.74
N GLY A 175 6.76 -11.05 -29.58
CA GLY A 175 7.27 -12.40 -29.41
C GLY A 175 8.26 -12.57 -28.26
N THR A 176 8.84 -13.76 -28.17
CA THR A 176 9.77 -14.14 -27.12
C THR A 176 11.21 -13.89 -27.53
N HIS A 177 11.95 -13.18 -26.68
CA HIS A 177 13.37 -12.87 -26.84
C HIS A 177 14.16 -13.53 -25.73
N SER A 178 15.37 -13.99 -26.04
CA SER A 178 16.23 -14.71 -25.09
C SER A 178 17.57 -14.01 -24.93
N PHE A 179 18.03 -13.94 -23.69
CA PHE A 179 19.33 -13.39 -23.33
C PHE A 179 20.12 -14.40 -22.50
N SER A 180 21.44 -14.37 -22.67
CA SER A 180 22.38 -15.09 -21.82
C SER A 180 23.17 -14.05 -21.04
N TRP A 181 23.14 -14.14 -19.71
CA TRP A 181 23.92 -13.27 -18.86
C TRP A 181 25.09 -14.04 -18.27
N LYS A 182 26.31 -13.52 -18.47
CA LYS A 182 27.55 -14.04 -17.92
C LYS A 182 28.00 -13.13 -16.78
N ALA A 183 28.04 -13.65 -15.56
CA ALA A 183 28.40 -12.93 -14.34
C ALA A 183 29.92 -12.85 -14.16
N GLU A 184 30.61 -12.11 -15.03
CA GLU A 184 32.07 -11.91 -14.94
C GLU A 184 32.41 -10.71 -14.05
N GLY A 185 33.40 -10.87 -13.16
CA GLY A 185 33.93 -9.76 -12.35
C GLY A 185 33.02 -9.25 -11.23
N ILE A 186 31.89 -9.92 -10.96
CA ILE A 186 30.94 -9.55 -9.89
C ILE A 186 30.92 -10.60 -8.76
N PRO A 187 30.58 -10.22 -7.51
CA PRO A 187 30.54 -11.16 -6.38
C PRO A 187 29.35 -12.13 -6.45
N SER A 188 29.43 -13.27 -5.78
CA SER A 188 28.27 -14.15 -5.57
C SER A 188 27.18 -13.42 -4.78
N GLY A 189 25.91 -13.67 -5.11
CA GLY A 189 24.80 -12.98 -4.46
C GLY A 189 23.49 -12.98 -5.25
N LEU A 190 22.54 -12.19 -4.76
CA LEU A 190 21.24 -11.95 -5.38
C LEU A 190 21.33 -10.80 -6.38
N TYR A 191 20.80 -11.03 -7.58
CA TYR A 191 20.70 -10.03 -8.64
C TYR A 191 19.28 -9.96 -9.18
N ILE A 192 18.92 -8.80 -9.73
CA ILE A 192 17.61 -8.55 -10.31
C ILE A 192 17.79 -8.25 -11.79
N ILE A 193 17.24 -9.10 -12.65
CA ILE A 193 17.13 -8.84 -14.09
C ILE A 193 15.83 -8.06 -14.30
N ARG A 194 15.91 -6.92 -14.97
CA ARG A 194 14.77 -6.07 -15.28
C ARG A 194 14.70 -5.80 -16.78
N VAL A 195 13.50 -5.94 -17.33
CA VAL A 195 13.15 -5.49 -18.68
C VAL A 195 12.22 -4.30 -18.52
N LYS A 196 12.55 -3.17 -19.13
CA LYS A 196 11.81 -1.91 -18.99
C LYS A 196 11.49 -1.34 -20.36
N THR A 197 10.24 -0.94 -20.57
CA THR A 197 9.80 -0.15 -21.74
C THR A 197 9.36 1.25 -21.30
N SER A 198 8.87 2.05 -22.23
CA SER A 198 8.23 3.34 -21.92
C SER A 198 6.93 3.20 -21.13
N GLN A 199 6.24 2.06 -21.22
CA GLN A 199 4.91 1.86 -20.64
C GLN A 199 4.91 0.98 -19.39
N SER A 200 5.84 0.03 -19.26
CA SER A 200 5.86 -0.94 -18.16
C SER A 200 7.26 -1.50 -17.90
N PHE A 201 7.41 -2.27 -16.83
CA PHE A 201 8.61 -3.06 -16.57
C PHE A 201 8.25 -4.41 -15.94
N ALA A 202 9.10 -5.40 -16.15
CA ALA A 202 9.05 -6.70 -15.49
C ALA A 202 10.43 -7.04 -14.92
N SER A 203 10.47 -7.82 -13.84
CA SER A 203 11.74 -8.23 -13.23
C SER A 203 11.70 -9.63 -12.65
N THR A 204 12.84 -10.32 -12.68
CA THR A 204 13.05 -11.62 -12.03
C THR A 204 14.33 -11.61 -11.20
N LYS A 205 14.37 -12.48 -10.19
CA LYS A 205 15.50 -12.63 -9.26
C LYS A 205 16.36 -13.82 -9.67
N VAL A 206 17.67 -13.64 -9.66
CA VAL A 206 18.64 -14.71 -9.93
C VAL A 206 19.73 -14.74 -8.85
N ILE A 207 20.17 -15.94 -8.51
CA ILE A 207 21.20 -16.19 -7.49
C ILE A 207 22.46 -16.67 -8.21
N PHE A 208 23.52 -15.88 -8.14
CA PHE A 208 24.84 -16.24 -8.66
C PHE A 208 25.70 -16.90 -7.58
N LEU A 209 26.23 -18.08 -7.88
CA LEU A 209 27.17 -18.83 -7.04
C LEU A 209 28.50 -18.97 -7.78
N LYS A 210 29.61 -18.67 -7.12
CA LYS A 210 30.97 -18.86 -7.63
C LYS A 210 31.69 -19.93 -6.83
#